data_AF-F2SZK5-F1
#
_entry.id   AF-F2SZK5-F1
#
_cell.length_a   1.000
_cell.length_b   1.000
_cell.length_c   1.000
_cell.angle_alpha   90.00
_cell.angle_beta   90.00
_cell.angle_gamma   90.00
#
_symmetry.space_group_name_H-M   'P 1'
#
loop_
_entity.id
_entity.type
_entity.pdbx_description
1 polymer ?
#
loop_
_entity_poly.entity_id
_entity_poly.type
_entity_poly.pdbx_seq_one_letter_code
_entity_poly.pdbx_strand_id
1 'polypeptide(L)'
;MKASLFLACSALGLALATPTQDAPETVNNPLGVVYQAKLPESSRTGIRGTINATAHSSGRGVVFTLDLWGFDMTEGPFPYHIHVDPVPTNGSCGPTLDHLDPFIRGQTPPCDDTLPQSCEVGDLSGKYGRLRTSSMEEHFHQKFHDLYTSTKSGLGTFFGNRSIVIHAKNSTRLTCANFTLVEQPGTSTSYVPRPTGTAGTGIISSIFPTGTGAISTSGHPPTVSATYTPTPTPSPPAQNNGAGRLVGFSLGAIMAALVPLAV
;
A
#
# COMPACT_ATOMS: atom_id res chain seq x y z
N MET A 1 61.11 -24.82 22.35
CA MET A 1 60.18 -23.83 21.77
C MET A 1 59.21 -24.58 20.87
N LYS A 2 57.93 -24.69 21.25
CA LYS A 2 56.90 -25.41 20.48
C LYS A 2 56.11 -24.35 19.70
N ALA A 3 56.24 -24.35 18.37
CA ALA A 3 55.48 -23.47 17.49
C ALA A 3 54.14 -24.13 17.17
N SER A 4 53.05 -23.56 17.67
CA SER A 4 51.69 -23.97 17.32
C SER A 4 51.28 -23.22 16.05
N LEU A 5 51.10 -23.97 14.96
CA LEU A 5 50.62 -23.46 13.67
C LEU A 5 49.10 -23.40 13.71
N PHE A 6 48.52 -22.20 13.77
CA PHE A 6 47.08 -22.00 13.64
C PHE A 6 46.70 -21.94 12.15
N LEU A 7 46.04 -23.00 11.67
CA LEU A 7 45.48 -23.05 10.32
C LEU A 7 44.13 -22.32 10.32
N ALA A 8 44.10 -21.10 9.79
CA ALA A 8 42.86 -20.34 9.64
C ALA A 8 42.09 -20.84 8.41
N CYS A 9 40.99 -21.54 8.64
CA CYS A 9 40.05 -21.94 7.58
C CYS A 9 39.15 -20.74 7.25
N SER A 10 39.46 -19.99 6.20
CA SER A 10 38.57 -18.95 5.67
C SER A 10 37.39 -19.61 4.96
N ALA A 11 36.24 -19.66 5.63
CA ALA A 11 34.98 -20.05 5.00
C ALA A 11 34.49 -18.93 4.08
N LEU A 12 34.66 -19.11 2.76
CA LEU A 12 34.05 -18.27 1.75
C LEU A 12 32.53 -18.54 1.73
N GLY A 13 31.75 -17.66 2.34
CA GLY A 13 30.29 -17.74 2.29
C GLY A 13 29.80 -17.37 0.89
N LEU A 14 29.39 -18.35 0.09
CA LEU A 14 28.61 -18.11 -1.12
C LEU A 14 27.22 -17.61 -0.71
N ALA A 15 26.97 -16.32 -0.89
CA ALA A 15 25.61 -15.78 -0.83
C ALA A 15 24.85 -16.26 -2.09
N LEU A 16 23.90 -17.18 -1.90
CA LEU A 16 22.97 -17.57 -2.96
C LEU A 16 22.06 -16.37 -3.26
N ALA A 17 22.23 -15.76 -4.43
CA ALA A 17 21.27 -14.79 -4.94
C ALA A 17 19.97 -15.53 -5.30
N THR A 18 18.87 -15.18 -4.65
CA THR A 18 17.54 -15.65 -5.08
C THR A 18 17.24 -15.07 -6.46
N PRO A 19 16.92 -15.88 -7.47
CA PRO A 19 16.61 -15.37 -8.79
C PRO A 19 15.36 -14.48 -8.73
N THR A 20 15.46 -13.28 -9.27
CA THR A 20 14.33 -12.38 -9.50
C THR A 20 13.41 -13.01 -10.54
N GLN A 21 12.09 -12.94 -10.37
CA GLN A 21 11.13 -13.51 -11.32
C GLN A 21 10.22 -12.42 -11.90
N ASP A 22 9.87 -12.53 -13.18
CA ASP A 22 8.81 -11.72 -13.77
C ASP A 22 7.51 -11.86 -12.99
N ALA A 23 6.82 -10.74 -12.78
CA ALA A 23 5.51 -10.74 -12.16
C ALA A 23 4.49 -11.41 -13.09
N PRO A 24 3.82 -12.49 -12.66
CA PRO A 24 2.71 -13.06 -13.41
C PRO A 24 1.53 -12.08 -13.41
N GLU A 25 0.75 -12.13 -14.47
CA GLU A 25 -0.52 -11.39 -14.48
C GLU A 25 -1.45 -11.90 -13.38
N THR A 26 -2.19 -10.98 -12.76
CA THR A 26 -3.20 -11.31 -11.77
C THR A 26 -4.53 -11.63 -12.46
N VAL A 27 -5.18 -12.68 -11.99
CA VAL A 27 -6.45 -13.17 -12.54
C VAL A 27 -7.45 -13.39 -11.41
N ASN A 28 -8.73 -13.50 -11.76
CA ASN A 28 -9.82 -13.69 -10.79
C ASN A 28 -9.89 -12.56 -9.74
N ASN A 29 -9.58 -11.34 -10.16
CA ASN A 29 -9.76 -10.14 -9.35
C ASN A 29 -11.27 -9.91 -9.09
N PRO A 30 -11.70 -9.70 -7.84
CA PRO A 30 -13.09 -9.36 -7.52
C PRO A 30 -13.58 -8.17 -8.33
N LEU A 31 -14.69 -8.35 -9.06
CA LEU A 31 -15.30 -7.30 -9.87
C LEU A 31 -16.18 -6.38 -9.01
N GLY A 32 -16.35 -5.13 -9.47
CA GLY A 32 -17.23 -4.14 -8.85
C GLY A 32 -16.77 -3.61 -7.48
N VAL A 33 -15.57 -3.99 -7.02
CA VAL A 33 -14.92 -3.30 -5.90
C VAL A 33 -14.19 -2.07 -6.41
N VAL A 34 -14.26 -1.00 -5.63
CA VAL A 34 -13.48 0.22 -5.87
C VAL A 34 -12.61 0.49 -4.66
N TYR A 35 -11.30 0.53 -4.87
CA TYR A 35 -10.35 1.03 -3.90
C TYR A 35 -9.96 2.45 -4.27
N GLN A 36 -10.02 3.37 -3.30
CA GLN A 36 -9.63 4.76 -3.49
C GLN A 36 -8.48 5.11 -2.54
N ALA A 37 -7.48 5.80 -3.07
CA ALA A 37 -6.52 6.56 -2.28
C ALA A 37 -6.80 8.06 -2.50
N LYS A 38 -7.21 8.75 -1.44
CA LYS A 38 -7.43 10.20 -1.45
C LYS A 38 -6.24 10.90 -0.80
N LEU A 39 -5.55 11.73 -1.57
CA LEU A 39 -4.40 12.48 -1.06
C LEU A 39 -4.87 13.51 -0.02
N PRO A 40 -4.17 13.63 1.12
CA PRO A 40 -4.61 14.47 2.22
C PRO A 40 -4.39 15.96 1.95
N GLU A 41 -5.15 16.78 2.65
CA GLU A 41 -4.77 18.17 2.87
C GLU A 41 -3.46 18.25 3.67
N SER A 42 -2.54 19.09 3.23
CA SER A 42 -1.19 19.20 3.79
C SER A 42 -0.67 20.63 3.61
N SER A 43 0.03 21.12 4.63
CA SER A 43 0.81 22.36 4.56
C SER A 43 2.19 22.16 3.92
N ARG A 44 2.63 20.91 3.72
CA ARG A 44 3.96 20.57 3.19
C ARG A 44 4.02 20.54 1.67
N THR A 45 2.88 20.37 1.01
CA THR A 45 2.79 20.29 -0.46
C THR A 45 1.40 20.70 -0.91
N GLY A 46 1.29 21.26 -2.12
CA GLY A 46 0.03 21.56 -2.78
C GLY A 46 -0.67 20.35 -3.39
N ILE A 47 0.01 19.19 -3.47
CA ILE A 47 -0.49 18.03 -4.23
C ILE A 47 -1.77 17.46 -3.61
N ARG A 48 -2.82 17.34 -4.42
CA ARG A 48 -4.14 16.81 -4.05
C ARG A 48 -4.69 15.89 -5.12
N GLY A 49 -5.78 15.22 -4.75
CA GLY A 49 -6.61 14.46 -5.68
C GLY A 49 -6.86 13.03 -5.24
N THR A 50 -7.30 12.22 -6.19
CA THR A 50 -7.74 10.85 -5.94
C THR A 50 -7.15 9.87 -6.95
N ILE A 51 -6.87 8.68 -6.47
CA ILE A 51 -6.48 7.52 -7.26
C ILE A 51 -7.52 6.45 -7.00
N ASN A 52 -8.34 6.13 -8.01
CA ASN A 52 -9.32 5.06 -7.96
C ASN A 52 -8.80 3.83 -8.70
N ALA A 53 -9.04 2.65 -8.15
CA ALA A 53 -8.55 1.39 -8.70
C ALA A 53 -9.62 0.30 -8.59
N THR A 54 -9.90 -0.35 -9.72
CA THR A 54 -10.92 -1.40 -9.83
C THR A 54 -10.39 -2.58 -10.63
N ALA A 55 -10.97 -3.77 -10.46
CA ALA A 55 -10.63 -4.88 -11.35
C ALA A 55 -11.04 -4.56 -12.79
N HIS A 56 -10.23 -4.96 -13.77
CA HIS A 56 -10.66 -4.96 -15.17
C HIS A 56 -11.87 -5.87 -15.35
N SER A 57 -12.74 -5.60 -16.33
CA SER A 57 -14.00 -6.34 -16.55
C SER A 57 -13.81 -7.84 -16.81
N SER A 58 -12.63 -8.25 -17.30
CA SER A 58 -12.25 -9.65 -17.48
C SER A 58 -11.74 -10.34 -16.20
N GLY A 59 -11.62 -9.62 -15.09
CA GLY A 59 -10.98 -10.09 -13.86
C GLY A 59 -9.45 -10.20 -13.94
N ARG A 60 -8.82 -9.78 -15.06
CA ARG A 60 -7.36 -9.75 -15.25
C ARG A 60 -6.79 -8.37 -14.94
N GLY A 61 -5.91 -8.25 -13.95
CA GLY A 61 -5.34 -6.97 -13.55
C GLY A 61 -6.34 -5.95 -12.97
N VAL A 62 -5.84 -4.74 -12.79
CA VAL A 62 -6.49 -3.61 -12.14
C VAL A 62 -6.41 -2.38 -13.04
N VAL A 63 -7.51 -1.65 -13.17
CA VAL A 63 -7.57 -0.38 -13.87
C VAL A 63 -7.43 0.73 -12.84
N PHE A 64 -6.41 1.56 -12.99
CA PHE A 64 -6.21 2.76 -12.19
C PHE A 64 -6.71 3.98 -12.95
N THR A 65 -7.32 4.92 -12.23
CA THR A 65 -7.73 6.24 -12.72
C THR A 65 -7.26 7.29 -11.73
N LEU A 66 -6.38 8.17 -12.19
CA LEU A 66 -5.75 9.25 -11.42
C LEU A 66 -6.38 10.57 -11.84
N ASP A 67 -6.71 11.40 -10.86
CA ASP A 67 -7.08 12.81 -11.02
C ASP A 67 -6.37 13.58 -9.91
N LEU A 68 -5.29 14.27 -10.28
CA LEU A 68 -4.32 14.85 -9.36
C LEU A 68 -3.93 16.26 -9.80
N TRP A 69 -3.69 17.18 -8.86
CA TRP A 69 -3.28 18.56 -9.16
C TRP A 69 -2.42 19.13 -8.03
N GLY A 70 -1.99 20.39 -8.16
CA GLY A 70 -1.24 21.10 -7.12
C GLY A 70 0.26 20.79 -7.09
N PHE A 71 0.80 20.38 -8.24
CA PHE A 71 2.21 20.02 -8.40
C PHE A 71 3.10 21.25 -8.65
N ASP A 72 4.16 21.39 -7.86
CA ASP A 72 5.25 22.32 -8.17
C ASP A 72 6.13 21.73 -9.27
N MET A 73 6.01 22.24 -10.49
CA MET A 73 6.74 21.74 -11.66
C MET A 73 8.25 21.64 -11.46
N THR A 74 8.84 22.45 -10.57
CA THR A 74 10.28 22.42 -10.29
C THR A 74 10.72 21.12 -9.60
N GLU A 75 9.81 20.43 -8.92
CA GLU A 75 10.00 19.15 -8.25
C GLU A 75 9.79 17.94 -9.18
N GLY A 76 9.21 18.15 -10.37
CA GLY A 76 8.88 17.09 -11.34
C GLY A 76 10.04 16.71 -12.29
N PRO A 77 9.86 15.66 -13.13
CA PRO A 77 8.68 14.80 -13.23
C PRO A 77 8.52 13.90 -12.00
N PHE A 78 7.29 13.54 -11.65
CA PHE A 78 6.96 12.91 -10.37
C PHE A 78 6.78 11.40 -10.52
N PRO A 79 7.67 10.57 -9.93
CA PRO A 79 7.41 9.15 -9.77
C PRO A 79 6.26 8.91 -8.79
N TYR A 80 5.53 7.83 -8.98
CA TYR A 80 4.47 7.41 -8.06
C TYR A 80 4.41 5.88 -8.02
N HIS A 81 4.34 5.36 -6.80
CA HIS A 81 4.48 3.93 -6.55
C HIS A 81 3.51 3.47 -5.48
N ILE A 82 3.08 2.21 -5.59
CA ILE A 82 2.44 1.51 -4.47
C ILE A 82 3.54 1.04 -3.53
N HIS A 83 3.43 1.40 -2.26
CA HIS A 83 4.36 1.03 -1.20
C HIS A 83 3.83 -0.13 -0.37
N VAL A 84 4.70 -0.86 0.32
CA VAL A 84 4.29 -2.09 1.02
C VAL A 84 3.35 -1.83 2.19
N ASP A 85 3.63 -0.80 2.99
CA ASP A 85 2.92 -0.55 4.24
C ASP A 85 1.92 0.61 4.12
N PRO A 86 0.85 0.59 4.91
CA PRO A 86 -0.09 1.71 4.97
C PRO A 86 0.57 2.96 5.57
N VAL A 87 0.09 4.12 5.16
CA VAL A 87 0.36 5.40 5.82
C VAL A 87 -0.15 5.32 7.26
N PRO A 88 0.70 5.52 8.27
CA PRO A 88 0.31 5.56 9.68
C PRO A 88 -0.61 6.75 9.98
N THR A 89 -1.24 6.72 11.15
CA THR A 89 -2.19 7.75 11.60
C THR A 89 -1.62 9.17 11.64
N ASN A 90 -0.30 9.33 11.78
CA ASN A 90 0.36 10.64 11.75
C ASN A 90 0.58 11.20 10.34
N GLY A 91 0.17 10.49 9.28
CA GLY A 91 0.28 10.95 7.89
C GLY A 91 1.72 11.07 7.37
N SER A 92 2.69 10.42 8.02
CA SER A 92 4.07 10.38 7.53
C SER A 92 4.23 9.34 6.43
N CYS A 93 4.85 9.72 5.31
CA CYS A 93 5.07 8.80 4.19
C CYS A 93 6.30 7.90 4.39
N GLY A 94 7.20 8.20 5.33
CA GLY A 94 8.40 7.39 5.58
C GLY A 94 8.09 5.94 5.99
N PRO A 95 7.14 5.71 6.93
CA PRO A 95 6.77 4.37 7.37
C PRO A 95 6.00 3.52 6.36
N THR A 96 5.73 4.00 5.14
CA THR A 96 5.18 3.13 4.07
C THR A 96 6.22 2.16 3.51
N LEU A 97 7.48 2.31 3.91
CA LEU A 97 8.64 1.46 3.56
C LEU A 97 8.90 1.41 2.05
N ASP A 98 9.34 0.28 1.50
CA ASP A 98 9.76 0.13 0.11
C ASP A 98 8.57 -0.02 -0.85
N HIS A 99 8.86 -0.09 -2.15
CA HIS A 99 7.87 -0.36 -3.18
C HIS A 99 7.27 -1.76 -3.02
N LEU A 100 6.05 -1.94 -3.49
CA LEU A 100 5.43 -3.25 -3.58
C LEU A 100 6.17 -4.13 -4.60
N ASP A 101 7.03 -5.01 -4.10
CA ASP A 101 7.85 -5.88 -4.95
C ASP A 101 7.89 -7.34 -4.44
N PRO A 102 6.77 -8.09 -4.56
CA PRO A 102 6.70 -9.47 -4.08
C PRO A 102 7.59 -10.45 -4.86
N PHE A 103 8.15 -10.05 -6.00
CA PHE A 103 9.01 -10.88 -6.85
C PHE A 103 10.48 -10.48 -6.81
N ILE A 104 10.83 -9.55 -5.91
CA ILE A 104 12.20 -9.13 -5.59
C ILE A 104 12.92 -8.68 -6.86
N ARG A 105 12.20 -7.99 -7.75
CA ARG A 105 12.74 -7.42 -8.97
C ARG A 105 13.77 -6.34 -8.63
N GLY A 106 13.45 -5.45 -7.70
CA GLY A 106 14.24 -4.29 -7.31
C GLY A 106 14.16 -3.11 -8.29
N GLN A 107 14.95 -2.07 -8.02
CA GLN A 107 14.90 -0.82 -8.79
C GLN A 107 16.00 -0.69 -9.86
N THR A 108 16.95 -1.62 -9.90
CA THR A 108 18.10 -1.59 -10.82
C THR A 108 18.17 -2.88 -11.64
N PRO A 109 18.17 -2.79 -12.98
CA PRO A 109 18.01 -1.57 -13.78
C PRO A 109 16.62 -0.90 -13.58
N PRO A 110 16.44 0.37 -13.99
CA PRO A 110 15.13 1.02 -13.95
C PRO A 110 14.06 0.19 -14.67
N CYS A 111 12.78 0.39 -14.35
CA CYS A 111 11.69 -0.25 -15.08
C CYS A 111 11.79 0.03 -16.59
N ASP A 112 11.68 -1.04 -17.39
CA ASP A 112 11.52 -0.98 -18.84
C ASP A 112 10.03 -1.14 -19.14
N ASP A 113 9.41 -0.06 -19.61
CA ASP A 113 7.98 -0.02 -19.89
C ASP A 113 7.57 -0.92 -21.07
N THR A 114 8.53 -1.37 -21.88
CA THR A 114 8.28 -2.36 -22.94
C THR A 114 8.17 -3.79 -22.39
N LEU A 115 8.62 -4.02 -21.15
CA LEU A 115 8.58 -5.29 -20.44
C LEU A 115 8.01 -5.11 -19.02
N PRO A 116 6.76 -4.65 -18.86
CA PRO A 116 6.22 -4.26 -17.56
C PRO A 116 6.11 -5.41 -16.55
N GLN A 117 6.08 -6.67 -17.00
CA GLN A 117 6.18 -7.86 -16.14
C GLN A 117 7.52 -7.95 -15.41
N SER A 118 8.56 -7.32 -15.95
CA SER A 118 9.92 -7.31 -15.38
C SER A 118 10.14 -6.13 -14.44
N CYS A 119 9.11 -5.35 -14.09
CA CYS A 119 9.17 -4.23 -13.15
C CYS A 119 8.64 -4.62 -11.76
N GLU A 120 8.95 -3.81 -10.74
CA GLU A 120 8.30 -3.95 -9.43
C GLU A 120 6.79 -3.80 -9.62
N VAL A 121 5.99 -4.63 -8.93
CA VAL A 121 4.53 -4.58 -9.06
C VAL A 121 3.98 -3.20 -8.73
N GLY A 122 4.58 -2.54 -7.73
CA GLY A 122 4.25 -1.19 -7.31
C GLY A 122 4.83 -0.05 -8.15
N ASP A 123 5.74 -0.32 -9.10
CA ASP A 123 6.34 0.74 -9.94
C ASP A 123 5.40 1.16 -11.08
N LEU A 124 4.32 1.86 -10.72
CA LEU A 124 3.32 2.32 -11.68
C LEU A 124 3.89 3.38 -12.63
N SER A 125 4.68 4.32 -12.11
CA SER A 125 5.27 5.39 -12.93
C SER A 125 6.35 4.92 -13.90
N GLY A 126 7.06 3.84 -13.56
CA GLY A 126 7.96 3.14 -14.47
C GLY A 126 7.21 2.50 -15.62
N LYS A 127 6.09 1.83 -15.35
CA LYS A 127 5.28 1.12 -16.37
C LYS A 127 4.41 2.05 -17.23
N TYR A 128 3.85 3.11 -16.65
CA TYR A 128 2.82 3.95 -17.28
C TYR A 128 3.23 5.41 -17.44
N GLY A 129 4.49 5.71 -17.18
CA GLY A 129 5.07 7.04 -17.29
C GLY A 129 4.91 7.89 -16.02
N ARG A 130 5.90 8.76 -15.80
CA ARG A 130 5.91 9.72 -14.70
C ARG A 130 4.92 10.85 -14.93
N LEU A 131 4.37 11.35 -13.82
CA LEU A 131 3.52 12.52 -13.76
C LEU A 131 4.27 13.77 -14.25
N ARG A 132 3.65 14.52 -15.15
CA ARG A 132 4.15 15.81 -15.65
C ARG A 132 2.98 16.79 -15.69
N THR A 133 3.22 18.01 -15.24
CA THR A 133 2.29 19.14 -15.32
C THR A 133 3.03 20.37 -15.80
N SER A 134 2.27 21.33 -16.33
CA SER A 134 2.68 22.63 -16.88
C SER A 134 2.19 23.81 -16.04
N SER A 135 1.38 23.56 -15.01
CA SER A 135 1.06 24.52 -13.95
C SER A 135 0.62 23.80 -12.67
N MET A 136 0.47 24.56 -11.57
CA MET A 136 -0.08 24.04 -10.31
C MET A 136 -1.60 23.77 -10.38
N GLU A 137 -2.32 24.51 -11.22
CA GLU A 137 -3.77 24.38 -11.39
C GLU A 137 -4.16 23.29 -12.38
N GLU A 138 -3.20 22.81 -13.18
CA GLU A 138 -3.44 21.74 -14.12
C GLU A 138 -3.76 20.43 -13.40
N HIS A 139 -4.88 19.82 -13.80
CA HIS A 139 -5.21 18.46 -13.43
C HIS A 139 -4.48 17.48 -14.34
N PHE A 140 -3.67 16.63 -13.72
CA PHE A 140 -3.20 15.42 -14.35
C PHE A 140 -4.27 14.33 -14.26
N HIS A 141 -4.78 13.95 -15.43
CA HIS A 141 -5.67 12.82 -15.58
C HIS A 141 -4.97 11.68 -16.30
N GLN A 142 -4.98 10.49 -15.71
CA GLN A 142 -4.45 9.30 -16.37
C GLN A 142 -5.28 8.07 -16.02
N LYS A 143 -5.49 7.22 -17.02
CA LYS A 143 -6.11 5.91 -16.85
C LYS A 143 -5.24 4.86 -17.50
N PHE A 144 -4.91 3.80 -16.77
CA PHE A 144 -4.11 2.69 -17.27
C PHE A 144 -4.58 1.36 -16.68
N HIS A 145 -4.25 0.28 -17.38
CA HIS A 145 -4.55 -1.10 -16.98
C HIS A 145 -3.24 -1.78 -16.58
N ASP A 146 -3.15 -2.09 -15.29
CA ASP A 146 -2.03 -2.81 -14.71
C ASP A 146 -2.35 -4.28 -14.53
N LEU A 147 -1.59 -5.15 -15.19
CA LEU A 147 -1.82 -6.58 -15.18
C LEU A 147 -1.28 -7.28 -13.92
N TYR A 148 -0.48 -6.60 -13.10
CA TYR A 148 0.39 -7.25 -12.09
C TYR A 148 -0.04 -6.98 -10.64
N THR A 149 -0.79 -5.90 -10.41
CA THR A 149 -1.49 -5.59 -9.16
C THR A 149 -2.79 -6.37 -9.06
N SER A 150 -3.33 -6.53 -7.85
CA SER A 150 -4.57 -7.29 -7.62
C SER A 150 -5.54 -6.60 -6.66
N THR A 151 -6.84 -6.71 -6.92
CA THR A 151 -7.90 -6.42 -5.94
C THR A 151 -8.25 -7.63 -5.08
N LYS A 152 -7.65 -8.80 -5.32
CA LYS A 152 -7.91 -10.02 -4.55
C LYS A 152 -7.06 -10.04 -3.29
N SER A 153 -7.70 -9.98 -2.13
CA SER A 153 -7.03 -10.03 -0.84
C SER A 153 -6.24 -11.32 -0.63
N GLY A 154 -5.20 -11.24 0.21
CA GLY A 154 -4.33 -12.38 0.55
C GLY A 154 -3.20 -12.63 -0.44
N LEU A 155 -3.20 -12.00 -1.63
CA LEU A 155 -2.07 -12.06 -2.55
C LEU A 155 -0.99 -11.05 -2.17
N GLY A 156 0.28 -11.38 -2.43
CA GLY A 156 1.39 -10.43 -2.29
C GLY A 156 1.18 -9.18 -3.14
N THR A 157 0.58 -9.33 -4.32
CA THR A 157 0.24 -8.24 -5.26
C THR A 157 -1.04 -7.48 -4.93
N PHE A 158 -1.73 -7.84 -3.84
CA PHE A 158 -2.91 -7.12 -3.38
C PHE A 158 -2.52 -5.71 -2.93
N PHE A 159 -3.11 -4.68 -3.54
CA PHE A 159 -2.79 -3.29 -3.22
C PHE A 159 -3.78 -2.64 -2.23
N GLY A 160 -4.94 -3.25 -2.03
CA GLY A 160 -6.05 -2.62 -1.31
C GLY A 160 -5.84 -2.40 0.20
N ASN A 161 -4.77 -2.94 0.78
CA ASN A 161 -4.34 -2.69 2.17
C ASN A 161 -3.01 -1.92 2.25
N ARG A 162 -2.63 -1.26 1.16
CA ARG A 162 -1.34 -0.59 0.98
C ARG A 162 -1.52 0.90 0.77
N SER A 163 -0.41 1.59 0.57
CA SER A 163 -0.39 3.01 0.27
C SER A 163 0.16 3.31 -1.12
N ILE A 164 -0.20 4.46 -1.65
CA ILE A 164 0.48 5.09 -2.78
C ILE A 164 1.29 6.28 -2.28
N VAL A 165 2.48 6.46 -2.83
CA VAL A 165 3.37 7.59 -2.55
C VAL A 165 3.70 8.28 -3.86
N ILE A 166 3.67 9.61 -3.85
CA ILE A 166 4.12 10.46 -4.94
C ILE A 166 5.44 11.11 -4.52
N HIS A 167 6.43 11.04 -5.40
CA HIS A 167 7.78 11.52 -5.15
C HIS A 167 8.12 12.73 -6.02
N ALA A 168 9.02 13.58 -5.53
CA ALA A 168 9.79 14.48 -6.37
C ALA A 168 10.80 13.71 -7.22
N LYS A 169 11.37 14.35 -8.25
CA LYS A 169 12.44 13.78 -9.10
C LYS A 169 13.69 13.33 -8.33
N ASN A 170 13.90 13.86 -7.13
CA ASN A 170 15.01 13.51 -6.23
C ASN A 170 14.64 12.40 -5.22
N SER A 171 13.52 11.69 -5.46
CA SER A 171 12.98 10.60 -4.64
C SER A 171 12.35 11.01 -3.30
N THR A 172 12.32 12.30 -2.95
CA THR A 172 11.62 12.80 -1.75
C THR A 172 10.15 12.42 -1.81
N ARG A 173 9.60 11.82 -0.75
CA ARG A 173 8.17 11.49 -0.63
C ARG A 173 7.38 12.77 -0.33
N LEU A 174 6.64 13.27 -1.31
CA LEU A 174 5.90 14.54 -1.20
C LEU A 174 4.56 14.36 -0.49
N THR A 175 3.82 13.32 -0.90
CA THR A 175 2.52 12.98 -0.33
C THR A 175 2.23 11.49 -0.49
N CYS A 176 1.31 10.99 0.32
CA CYS A 176 0.93 9.59 0.33
C CYS A 176 -0.49 9.41 0.87
N ALA A 177 -1.12 8.31 0.49
CA ALA A 177 -2.44 7.94 0.98
C ALA A 177 -2.62 6.42 0.98
N ASN A 178 -3.47 5.93 1.89
CA ASN A 178 -3.89 4.53 1.89
C ASN A 178 -4.95 4.29 0.82
N PHE A 179 -4.88 3.13 0.17
CA PHE A 179 -6.03 2.59 -0.53
C PHE A 179 -7.05 2.08 0.48
N THR A 180 -8.30 2.47 0.31
CA THR A 180 -9.43 1.99 1.11
C THR A 180 -10.57 1.56 0.21
N LEU A 181 -11.31 0.52 0.61
CA LEU A 181 -12.48 0.05 -0.11
C LEU A 181 -13.62 1.06 0.04
N VAL A 182 -14.11 1.62 -1.07
CA VAL A 182 -15.19 2.63 -1.10
C VAL A 182 -16.46 2.13 -1.79
N GLU A 183 -16.39 1.04 -2.55
CA GLU A 183 -17.54 0.39 -3.17
C GLU A 183 -17.32 -1.12 -3.23
N GLN A 184 -18.38 -1.91 -3.03
CA GLN A 184 -18.38 -3.37 -3.18
C GLN A 184 -19.75 -3.83 -3.68
N PRO A 185 -19.84 -4.89 -4.53
CA PRO A 185 -21.12 -5.43 -4.97
C PRO A 185 -21.93 -5.95 -3.78
N GLY A 186 -23.21 -5.58 -3.72
CA GLY A 186 -24.15 -6.07 -2.70
C GLY A 186 -24.22 -5.24 -1.42
N THR A 187 -23.32 -4.27 -1.21
CA THR A 187 -23.54 -3.20 -0.22
C THR A 187 -24.40 -2.11 -0.85
N SER A 188 -25.72 -2.27 -0.75
CA SER A 188 -26.63 -1.13 -0.94
C SER A 188 -26.22 -0.05 0.05
N THR A 189 -25.72 1.08 -0.44
CA THR A 189 -25.74 2.32 0.34
C THR A 189 -27.18 2.50 0.78
N SER A 190 -27.42 2.41 2.08
CA SER A 190 -28.72 2.70 2.67
C SER A 190 -29.13 4.10 2.23
N TYR A 191 -29.91 4.19 1.16
CA TYR A 191 -30.58 5.40 0.78
C TYR A 191 -31.53 5.69 1.93
N VAL A 192 -31.11 6.56 2.85
CA VAL A 192 -31.99 7.12 3.86
C VAL A 192 -33.10 7.81 3.06
N PRO A 193 -34.36 7.32 3.08
CA PRO A 193 -35.41 7.99 2.36
C PRO A 193 -35.52 9.40 2.96
N ARG A 194 -35.27 10.40 2.11
CA ARG A 194 -35.59 11.79 2.40
C ARG A 194 -37.01 11.84 2.97
N PRO A 195 -37.25 12.38 4.18
CA PRO A 195 -38.59 12.47 4.71
C PRO A 195 -39.38 13.42 3.80
N THR A 196 -40.33 12.88 3.07
CA THR A 196 -41.32 13.67 2.33
C THR A 196 -42.22 14.30 3.37
N GLY A 197 -41.94 15.57 3.70
CA GLY A 197 -42.79 16.37 4.55
C GLY A 197 -44.15 16.59 3.88
N THR A 198 -45.21 16.18 4.57
CA THR A 198 -46.57 16.67 4.31
C THR A 198 -47.01 17.47 5.53
N ALA A 199 -47.39 18.72 5.27
CA ALA A 199 -47.79 19.71 6.24
C ALA A 199 -49.04 19.30 7.03
N GLY A 200 -49.00 19.51 8.35
CA GLY A 200 -50.11 19.34 9.27
C GLY A 200 -49.91 20.27 10.47
N THR A 201 -50.52 21.44 10.35
CA THR A 201 -50.68 22.57 11.27
C THR A 201 -50.88 22.20 12.75
N GLY A 202 -50.20 22.90 13.68
CA GLY A 202 -50.77 23.16 15.00
C GLY A 202 -49.85 23.11 16.22
N ILE A 203 -49.55 24.32 16.72
CA ILE A 203 -49.47 24.76 18.12
C ILE A 203 -48.38 24.27 19.11
N ILE A 204 -47.73 25.30 19.66
CA ILE A 204 -46.72 25.38 20.71
C ILE A 204 -47.29 24.92 22.07
N SER A 205 -46.57 24.07 22.80
CA SER A 205 -46.46 24.23 24.27
C SER A 205 -45.35 23.40 24.89
N SER A 206 -44.45 24.11 25.56
CA SER A 206 -43.40 23.61 26.45
C SER A 206 -43.98 23.34 27.84
N ILE A 207 -44.05 22.09 28.29
CA ILE A 207 -44.21 21.80 29.72
C ILE A 207 -43.57 20.44 30.07
N PHE A 208 -42.58 20.46 30.96
CA PHE A 208 -42.12 19.30 31.72
C PHE A 208 -43.25 18.78 32.63
N PRO A 209 -43.28 17.48 32.96
CA PRO A 209 -43.31 17.18 34.39
C PRO A 209 -42.47 15.98 34.82
N THR A 210 -42.04 16.12 36.06
CA THR A 210 -41.24 15.23 36.91
C THR A 210 -42.16 14.32 37.74
N GLY A 211 -41.75 13.05 37.90
CA GLY A 211 -42.13 12.16 39.01
C GLY A 211 -43.54 11.54 38.95
N THR A 212 -43.88 10.42 39.60
CA THR A 212 -43.20 9.37 40.38
C THR A 212 -44.27 8.28 40.59
N GLY A 213 -43.96 6.99 40.52
CA GLY A 213 -44.91 5.94 40.96
C GLY A 213 -44.71 4.57 40.33
N ALA A 214 -44.05 3.67 41.06
CA ALA A 214 -43.80 2.27 40.75
C ALA A 214 -45.04 1.37 40.99
N ILE A 215 -45.05 0.15 40.43
CA ILE A 215 -45.14 -1.15 41.15
C ILE A 215 -44.89 -2.31 40.16
N SER A 216 -44.00 -3.21 40.57
CA SER A 216 -43.54 -4.45 39.94
C SER A 216 -44.62 -5.50 39.71
N THR A 217 -44.49 -6.26 38.61
CA THR A 217 -44.63 -7.73 38.63
C THR A 217 -43.64 -8.37 37.64
N SER A 218 -43.09 -9.51 38.07
CA SER A 218 -41.95 -10.26 37.55
C SER A 218 -42.26 -11.10 36.30
N GLY A 219 -41.32 -11.14 35.36
CA GLY A 219 -41.26 -12.13 34.28
C GLY A 219 -39.94 -12.06 33.48
N HIS A 220 -38.97 -12.89 33.86
CA HIS A 220 -37.79 -13.31 33.07
C HIS A 220 -38.16 -14.64 32.35
N PRO A 221 -37.44 -15.24 31.36
CA PRO A 221 -36.27 -14.88 30.51
C PRO A 221 -36.60 -15.00 28.97
N PRO A 222 -35.67 -15.03 27.97
CA PRO A 222 -34.20 -15.24 28.05
C PRO A 222 -33.30 -14.24 27.31
N THR A 223 -32.16 -14.01 27.95
CA THR A 223 -30.90 -13.58 27.36
C THR A 223 -30.25 -14.77 26.67
N VAL A 224 -30.04 -14.69 25.36
CA VAL A 224 -29.21 -15.67 24.64
C VAL A 224 -27.74 -15.30 24.87
N SER A 225 -27.11 -15.94 25.85
CA SER A 225 -25.65 -15.96 25.98
C SER A 225 -25.09 -17.00 25.01
N ALA A 226 -24.51 -16.55 23.90
CA ALA A 226 -23.69 -17.40 23.06
C ALA A 226 -22.26 -17.44 23.63
N THR A 227 -21.98 -18.46 24.44
CA THR A 227 -20.61 -18.80 24.84
C THR A 227 -19.91 -19.44 23.65
N TYR A 228 -19.09 -18.67 22.93
CA TYR A 228 -18.16 -19.23 21.94
C TYR A 228 -16.97 -19.86 22.67
N THR A 229 -16.86 -21.18 22.59
CA THR A 229 -15.66 -21.92 22.98
C THR A 229 -14.76 -22.02 21.75
N PRO A 230 -13.54 -21.42 21.74
CA PRO A 230 -12.63 -21.58 20.61
C PRO A 230 -11.99 -22.97 20.64
N THR A 231 -12.22 -23.74 19.57
CA THR A 231 -11.48 -24.98 19.27
C THR A 231 -10.08 -24.61 18.78
N PRO A 232 -8.99 -25.22 19.29
CA PRO A 232 -7.63 -24.94 18.82
C PRO A 232 -7.41 -25.53 17.42
N THR A 233 -7.27 -24.65 16.44
CA THR A 233 -6.83 -24.98 15.08
C THR A 233 -5.28 -25.03 15.05
N PRO A 234 -4.65 -26.03 14.41
CA PRO A 234 -3.19 -26.18 14.42
C PRO A 234 -2.48 -24.98 13.80
N SER A 235 -1.49 -24.47 14.52
CA SER A 235 -0.65 -23.34 14.11
C SER A 235 0.17 -23.67 12.86
N PRO A 236 0.25 -22.77 11.86
CA PRO A 236 1.24 -22.89 10.79
C PRO A 236 2.66 -22.68 11.34
N PRO A 237 3.69 -23.31 10.75
CA PRO A 237 5.06 -23.22 11.24
C PRO A 237 5.58 -21.77 11.19
N ALA A 238 6.16 -21.33 12.30
CA ALA A 238 6.77 -20.02 12.43
C ALA A 238 7.91 -19.85 11.43
N GLN A 239 7.74 -18.92 10.47
CA GLN A 239 8.86 -18.41 9.68
C GLN A 239 9.52 -17.29 10.48
N ASN A 240 10.66 -17.63 11.09
CA ASN A 240 11.56 -16.67 11.73
C ASN A 240 12.17 -15.77 10.65
N ASN A 241 11.51 -14.66 10.32
CA ASN A 241 12.10 -13.59 9.52
C ASN A 241 13.01 -12.72 10.40
N GLY A 242 14.05 -13.34 10.94
CA GLY A 242 15.18 -12.66 11.55
C GLY A 242 16.21 -12.33 10.46
N ALA A 243 15.93 -11.32 9.64
CA ALA A 243 16.92 -10.71 8.76
C ALA A 243 17.27 -9.31 9.28
N GLY A 244 17.99 -9.26 10.40
CA GLY A 244 18.83 -8.10 10.71
C GLY A 244 19.92 -8.02 9.64
N ARG A 245 19.69 -7.25 8.58
CA ARG A 245 20.72 -7.02 7.57
C ARG A 245 21.72 -6.01 8.13
N LEU A 246 22.92 -6.52 8.42
CA LEU A 246 24.11 -5.71 8.65
C LEU A 246 24.27 -4.72 7.49
N VAL A 247 24.44 -3.45 7.87
CA VAL A 247 24.95 -2.39 7.01
C VAL A 247 26.41 -2.72 6.69
N GLY A 248 26.65 -3.39 5.57
CA GLY A 248 27.98 -3.66 5.05
C GLY A 248 28.43 -2.55 4.11
N PHE A 249 29.16 -1.56 4.64
CA PHE A 249 29.98 -0.67 3.83
C PHE A 249 31.10 -1.50 3.17
N SER A 250 31.05 -1.70 1.86
CA SER A 250 32.16 -2.29 1.12
C SER A 250 33.20 -1.20 0.83
N LEU A 251 34.23 -1.14 1.68
CA LEU A 251 35.49 -0.47 1.35
C LEU A 251 36.20 -1.33 0.29
N GLY A 252 36.37 -0.77 -0.90
CA GLY A 252 37.10 -1.41 -2.00
C GLY A 252 38.53 -1.77 -1.58
N ALA A 253 38.90 -3.02 -1.81
CA ALA A 253 40.26 -3.50 -1.65
C ALA A 253 41.15 -2.90 -2.74
N ILE A 254 42.07 -2.02 -2.34
CA ILE A 254 43.19 -1.55 -3.16
C ILE A 254 44.19 -2.70 -3.25
N MET A 255 44.28 -3.33 -4.43
CA MET A 255 45.33 -4.31 -4.72
C MET A 255 46.62 -3.55 -5.09
N ALA A 256 47.52 -3.41 -4.12
CA ALA A 256 48.90 -3.00 -4.38
C ALA A 256 49.70 -4.23 -4.87
N ALA A 257 50.04 -4.24 -6.16
CA ALA A 257 50.96 -5.22 -6.72
C ALA A 257 52.41 -4.86 -6.32
N LEU A 258 53.02 -5.70 -5.49
CA LEU A 258 54.47 -5.70 -5.24
C LEU A 258 55.16 -6.52 -6.35
N VAL A 259 55.95 -5.85 -7.17
CA VAL A 259 56.89 -6.47 -8.13
C VAL A 259 58.17 -6.83 -7.37
N PRO A 260 58.67 -8.08 -7.41
CA PRO A 260 60.02 -8.37 -6.98
C PRO A 260 61.00 -8.10 -8.13
N LEU A 261 62.00 -7.24 -7.89
CA LEU A 261 63.20 -7.18 -8.72
C LEU A 261 64.01 -8.47 -8.52
N ALA A 262 64.34 -9.13 -9.63
CA ALA A 262 65.46 -10.04 -9.74
C ALA A 262 66.02 -9.96 -11.16
N VAL A 263 67.07 -9.15 -11.33
CA VAL A 263 68.46 -9.45 -11.75
C VAL A 263 69.11 -8.11 -12.09
#